data_AF-A0A117LIZ7-F1
#
_entry.id   AF-A0A117LIZ7-F1
#
_cell.length_a   1.000
_cell.length_b   1.000
_cell.length_c   1.000
_cell.angle_alpha   90.00
_cell.angle_beta   90.00
_cell.angle_gamma   90.00
#
_symmetry.space_group_name_H-M   'P 1'
#
loop_
_entity.id
_entity.type
_entity.pdbx_description
1 polymer ?
#
loop_
_entity_poly.entity_id
_entity_poly.type
_entity_poly.pdbx_seq_one_letter_code
_entity_poly.pdbx_strand_id
1 'polypeptide(L)'
;MEQNQINLLVSGIIIVLVFGVFYFLIFPEYQKITLKNGEIKTLEKQIESINNYYLFTENSFKKLKDAGWDNKKKIIESNFTSSPFFFPKVHHFLRVIASENGMIVSNITNSNPIEISRTQDKYKDNLEGPVKKTTFNMSLTGSYNSFKSLLSSLENQARIVTIKSVSILPMSKRSENMPSDFFDFNLSVDLYSY
;
A
#
# COMPACT_ATOMS: atom_id res chain seq x y z
N MET A 1 -76.33 36.88 38.39
CA MET A 1 -74.88 36.64 38.46
C MET A 1 -74.21 37.97 38.68
N GLU A 2 -73.42 38.10 39.74
CA GLU A 2 -72.67 39.32 40.01
C GLU A 2 -71.67 39.57 38.87
N GLN A 3 -71.47 40.84 38.48
CA GLN A 3 -70.65 41.25 37.34
C GLN A 3 -69.22 40.67 37.37
N ASN A 4 -68.72 40.37 38.58
CA ASN A 4 -67.44 39.73 38.82
C ASN A 4 -67.38 38.27 38.31
N GLN A 5 -68.49 37.52 38.36
CA GLN A 5 -68.55 36.14 37.85
C GLN A 5 -68.52 36.09 36.31
N ILE A 6 -69.13 37.07 35.65
CA ILE A 6 -69.12 37.20 34.19
C ILE A 6 -67.70 37.54 33.70
N ASN A 7 -67.04 38.50 34.36
CA ASN A 7 -65.65 38.86 34.03
C ASN A 7 -64.68 37.69 34.22
N LEU A 8 -64.90 36.85 35.23
CA LEU A 8 -64.09 35.66 35.49
C LEU A 8 -64.26 34.59 34.39
N LEU A 9 -65.50 34.36 33.93
CA LEU A 9 -65.78 33.45 32.82
C LEU A 9 -65.21 33.94 31.49
N VAL A 10 -65.35 35.23 31.18
CA VAL A 10 -64.79 35.83 29.96
C VAL A 10 -63.26 35.76 29.94
N SER A 11 -62.61 36.05 31.07
CA SER A 11 -61.15 35.91 31.21
C SER A 11 -60.69 34.46 31.00
N GLY A 12 -61.41 33.49 31.56
CA GLY A 12 -61.13 32.07 31.36
C GLY A 12 -61.20 31.64 29.89
N ILE A 13 -62.20 32.12 29.15
CA ILE A 13 -62.36 31.85 27.71
C ILE A 13 -61.21 32.45 26.89
N ILE A 14 -60.79 33.68 27.22
CA ILE A 14 -59.67 34.34 26.53
C ILE A 14 -58.37 33.55 26.76
N ILE A 15 -58.11 33.08 27.99
CA ILE A 15 -56.93 32.28 28.30
C ILE A 15 -56.92 30.99 27.48
N VAL A 16 -58.04 30.27 27.41
CA VAL A 16 -58.16 29.04 26.61
C VAL A 16 -57.95 29.33 25.12
N LEU A 17 -58.47 30.45 24.61
CA LEU A 17 -58.24 30.87 23.22
C LEU A 17 -56.76 31.17 22.94
N VAL A 18 -56.07 31.88 23.82
CA VAL A 18 -54.64 32.18 23.68
C VAL A 18 -53.81 30.90 23.69
N PHE A 19 -54.09 29.96 24.61
CA PHE A 19 -53.43 28.66 24.62
C PHE A 19 -53.75 27.83 23.38
N GLY A 20 -54.99 27.88 22.88
CA GLY A 20 -55.41 27.21 21.66
C GLY A 20 -54.63 27.72 20.43
N VAL A 21 -54.50 29.04 20.29
CA VAL A 21 -53.70 29.66 19.22
C VAL A 21 -52.22 29.31 19.37
N PHE A 22 -51.68 29.36 20.58
CA PHE A 22 -50.28 29.02 20.82
C PHE A 22 -49.97 27.56 20.47
N TYR A 23 -50.83 26.63 20.89
CA TYR A 23 -50.66 25.20 20.64
C TYR A 23 -50.89 24.83 19.17
N PHE A 24 -51.89 25.42 18.52
CA PHE A 24 -52.30 25.02 17.16
C PHE A 24 -51.55 25.77 16.06
N LEU A 25 -51.13 27.03 16.27
CA LEU A 25 -50.38 27.81 15.26
C LEU A 25 -48.89 27.93 15.58
N ILE A 26 -48.54 28.36 16.79
CA ILE A 26 -47.16 28.80 17.08
C ILE A 26 -46.23 27.59 17.29
N PHE A 27 -46.69 26.60 18.06
CA PHE A 27 -45.91 25.41 18.35
C PHE A 27 -45.51 24.58 17.11
N PRO A 28 -46.42 24.25 16.16
CA PRO A 28 -46.04 23.49 14.97
C PRO A 28 -45.10 24.26 14.03
N GLU A 29 -45.27 25.58 13.89
CA GLU A 29 -44.34 26.39 13.07
C GLU A 29 -42.95 26.47 13.70
N TYR A 30 -42.86 26.60 15.03
CA TYR A 30 -41.59 26.54 15.74
C TYR A 30 -40.86 25.21 15.51
N GLN A 31 -41.58 24.08 15.54
CA GLN A 31 -41.00 22.76 15.25
C GLN A 31 -40.48 22.65 13.80
N LYS A 32 -41.19 23.21 12.82
CA LYS A 32 -40.70 23.21 11.43
C LYS A 32 -39.41 24.01 11.28
N ILE A 33 -39.30 25.14 11.98
CA ILE A 33 -38.09 25.97 11.96
C ILE A 33 -36.91 25.23 12.62
N THR A 34 -37.11 24.57 13.75
CA THR A 34 -36.03 23.82 14.41
C THR A 34 -35.57 22.62 13.59
N LEU A 35 -36.50 21.91 12.92
CA LEU A 35 -36.16 20.83 11.99
C LEU A 35 -35.33 21.34 10.80
N LYS A 36 -35.79 22.41 10.13
CA LYS A 36 -35.05 23.02 9.01
C LYS A 36 -33.68 23.55 9.42
N ASN A 37 -33.55 24.14 10.61
CA ASN A 37 -32.26 24.56 11.14
C ASN A 37 -31.34 23.36 11.43
N GLY A 38 -31.91 22.23 11.86
CA GLY A 38 -31.21 20.96 11.97
C GLY A 38 -30.66 20.48 10.63
N GLU A 39 -31.48 20.52 9.58
CA GLU A 39 -31.08 20.16 8.20
C GLU A 39 -30.00 21.10 7.65
N ILE A 40 -30.11 22.41 7.88
CA ILE A 40 -29.08 23.37 7.48
C ILE A 40 -27.75 23.02 8.16
N LYS A 41 -27.77 22.75 9.46
CA LYS A 41 -26.56 22.40 10.23
C LYS A 41 -25.95 21.07 9.77
N THR A 42 -26.76 20.09 9.36
CA THR A 42 -26.22 18.82 8.81
C THR A 42 -25.61 19.04 7.42
N LEU A 43 -26.25 19.84 6.56
CA LEU A 43 -25.72 20.20 5.25
C LEU A 43 -24.41 20.99 5.37
N GLU A 44 -24.32 21.95 6.29
CA GLU A 44 -23.08 22.69 6.59
C GLU A 44 -21.94 21.73 6.99
N LYS A 45 -22.21 20.78 7.89
CA LYS A 45 -21.23 19.75 8.28
C LYS A 45 -20.82 18.85 7.11
N GLN A 46 -21.76 18.51 6.22
CA GLN A 46 -21.44 17.72 5.02
C GLN A 46 -20.53 18.50 4.08
N ILE A 47 -20.81 19.78 3.83
CA ILE A 47 -19.96 20.67 3.03
C ILE A 47 -18.56 20.77 3.64
N GLU A 48 -18.47 20.97 4.95
CA GLU A 48 -17.18 21.02 5.66
C GLU A 48 -16.41 19.69 5.52
N SER A 49 -17.10 18.56 5.68
CA SER A 49 -16.50 17.23 5.52
C SER A 49 -15.99 16.99 4.10
N ILE A 50 -16.75 17.40 3.09
CA ILE A 50 -16.36 17.31 1.68
C ILE A 50 -15.11 18.17 1.42
N ASN A 51 -15.09 19.41 1.91
CA ASN A 51 -13.94 20.31 1.76
C ASN A 51 -12.69 19.73 2.44
N ASN A 52 -12.83 19.23 3.67
CA ASN A 52 -11.75 18.59 4.40
C ASN A 52 -11.22 17.36 3.66
N TYR A 53 -12.10 16.55 3.07
CA TYR A 53 -11.71 15.40 2.24
C TYR A 53 -10.93 15.83 0.99
N TYR A 54 -11.38 16.87 0.28
CA TYR A 54 -10.66 17.39 -0.89
C TYR A 54 -9.28 17.95 -0.51
N LEU A 55 -9.21 18.76 0.56
CA LEU A 55 -7.94 19.29 1.06
C LEU A 55 -6.99 18.20 1.51
N PHE A 56 -7.50 17.17 2.20
CA PHE A 56 -6.70 16.02 2.60
C PHE A 56 -6.15 15.27 1.38
N THR A 57 -7.00 15.02 0.38
CA THR A 57 -6.65 14.30 -0.84
C THR A 57 -5.62 15.07 -1.66
N GLU A 58 -5.83 16.37 -1.86
CA GLU A 58 -4.90 17.25 -2.57
C GLU A 58 -3.54 17.33 -1.86
N ASN A 59 -3.54 17.53 -0.54
CA ASN A 59 -2.31 17.55 0.24
C ASN A 59 -1.58 16.21 0.21
N SER A 60 -2.31 15.09 0.24
CA SER A 60 -1.73 13.75 0.12
C SER A 60 -1.11 13.53 -1.26
N PHE A 61 -1.81 13.93 -2.32
CA PHE A 61 -1.29 13.86 -3.69
C PHE A 61 -0.05 14.74 -3.87
N LYS A 62 -0.07 15.97 -3.34
CA LYS A 62 1.08 16.87 -3.37
C LYS A 62 2.29 16.27 -2.63
N LYS A 63 2.08 15.75 -1.42
CA LYS A 63 3.14 15.03 -0.67
C LYS A 63 3.72 13.86 -1.45
N LEU A 64 2.89 13.07 -2.12
CA LEU A 64 3.35 11.95 -2.95
C LEU A 64 4.16 12.44 -4.15
N LYS A 65 3.68 13.49 -4.83
CA LYS A 65 4.38 14.09 -5.97
C LYS A 65 5.73 14.67 -5.56
N ASP A 66 5.77 15.46 -4.48
CA ASP A 66 7.00 16.06 -3.94
C ASP A 66 7.99 15.00 -3.45
N ALA A 67 7.49 13.87 -2.94
CA ALA A 67 8.31 12.71 -2.57
C ALA A 67 8.79 11.86 -3.77
N GLY A 68 8.47 12.25 -5.01
CA GLY A 68 8.86 11.53 -6.21
C GLY A 68 8.19 10.17 -6.35
N TRP A 69 6.92 10.04 -5.93
CA TRP A 69 6.18 8.78 -5.94
C TRP A 69 6.19 8.09 -7.30
N ASP A 70 6.14 8.82 -8.42
CA ASP A 70 6.15 8.22 -9.76
C ASP A 70 7.39 7.34 -10.01
N ASN A 71 8.55 7.74 -9.49
CA ASN A 71 9.77 6.94 -9.60
C ASN A 71 9.73 5.75 -8.63
N LYS A 72 9.35 6.00 -7.37
CA LYS A 72 9.23 4.95 -6.34
C LYS A 72 8.22 3.87 -6.72
N LYS A 73 7.10 4.25 -7.32
CA LYS A 73 6.04 3.36 -7.83
C LYS A 73 6.58 2.42 -8.90
N LYS A 74 7.34 2.92 -9.89
CA LYS A 74 7.96 2.08 -10.92
C LYS A 74 8.89 1.03 -10.32
N ILE A 75 9.69 1.41 -9.32
CA ILE A 75 10.55 0.47 -8.59
C ILE A 75 9.68 -0.59 -7.89
N ILE A 76 8.66 -0.19 -7.14
CA ILE A 76 7.76 -1.12 -6.44
C ILE A 76 7.05 -2.07 -7.41
N GLU A 77 6.42 -1.57 -8.47
CA GLU A 77 5.68 -2.39 -9.45
C GLU A 77 6.59 -3.36 -10.20
N SER A 78 7.84 -2.99 -10.46
CA SER A 78 8.82 -3.88 -11.09
C SER A 78 9.23 -5.06 -10.20
N ASN A 79 9.09 -4.90 -8.88
CA ASN A 79 9.53 -5.85 -7.86
C ASN A 79 8.41 -6.73 -7.35
N PHE A 80 7.30 -6.12 -6.94
CA PHE A 80 6.23 -6.80 -6.27
C PHE A 80 5.10 -7.07 -7.27
N THR A 81 5.13 -8.24 -7.91
CA THR A 81 4.05 -8.69 -8.79
C THR A 81 3.31 -9.87 -8.18
N SER A 82 1.98 -9.81 -8.20
CA SER A 82 1.08 -10.91 -7.77
C SER A 82 0.78 -11.89 -8.91
N SER A 83 1.50 -11.79 -10.02
CA SER A 83 1.22 -12.58 -11.23
C SER A 83 1.65 -14.05 -11.05
N PRO A 84 0.87 -15.03 -11.58
CA PRO A 84 1.29 -16.43 -11.61
C PRO A 84 2.61 -16.63 -12.39
N PHE A 85 3.02 -15.64 -13.19
CA PHE A 85 4.25 -15.64 -13.96
C PHE A 85 5.46 -15.07 -13.20
N PHE A 86 5.38 -14.84 -11.88
CA PHE A 86 6.50 -14.35 -11.09
C PHE A 86 7.76 -15.21 -11.26
N PHE A 87 7.66 -16.52 -11.01
CA PHE A 87 8.83 -17.41 -11.08
C PHE A 87 9.44 -17.48 -12.50
N PRO A 88 8.68 -17.71 -13.59
CA PRO A 88 9.25 -17.67 -14.94
C PRO A 88 9.94 -16.34 -15.27
N LYS A 89 9.37 -15.20 -14.86
CA LYS A 89 9.97 -13.88 -15.09
C LYS A 89 11.27 -13.70 -14.33
N VAL A 90 11.34 -14.13 -13.07
CA VAL A 90 12.57 -14.04 -12.27
C VAL A 90 13.64 -14.98 -12.81
N HIS A 91 13.29 -16.22 -13.17
CA HIS A 91 14.20 -17.17 -13.83
C HIS A 91 14.78 -16.59 -15.12
N HIS A 92 13.94 -16.03 -15.98
CA HIS A 92 14.38 -15.39 -17.20
C HIS A 92 15.31 -14.20 -16.92
N PHE A 93 14.92 -13.30 -16.01
CA PHE A 93 15.73 -12.16 -15.59
C PHE A 93 17.12 -12.58 -15.09
N LEU A 94 17.18 -13.57 -14.18
CA LEU A 94 18.44 -14.07 -13.63
C LEU A 94 19.34 -14.72 -14.70
N ARG A 95 18.74 -15.42 -15.67
CA ARG A 95 19.49 -15.98 -16.82
C ARG A 95 20.05 -14.89 -17.73
N VAL A 96 19.23 -13.88 -18.06
CA VAL A 96 19.63 -12.77 -18.93
C VAL A 96 20.77 -11.99 -18.29
N ILE A 97 20.62 -11.56 -17.03
CA ILE A 97 21.64 -10.73 -16.37
C ILE A 97 22.96 -11.49 -16.16
N ALA A 98 22.91 -12.80 -15.90
CA ALA A 98 24.10 -13.64 -15.85
C ALA A 98 24.80 -13.70 -17.21
N SER A 99 24.04 -13.96 -18.28
CA SER A 99 24.58 -14.06 -19.64
C SER A 99 25.17 -12.73 -20.13
N GLU A 100 24.53 -11.60 -19.85
CA GLU A 100 25.01 -10.26 -20.20
C GLU A 100 26.34 -9.94 -19.51
N ASN A 101 26.60 -10.54 -18.34
CA ASN A 101 27.84 -10.40 -17.59
C ASN A 101 28.88 -11.50 -17.88
N GLY A 102 28.65 -12.33 -18.91
CA GLY A 102 29.57 -13.39 -19.31
C GLY A 102 29.57 -14.61 -18.37
N MET A 103 28.51 -14.81 -17.60
CA MET A 103 28.32 -15.97 -16.73
C MET A 103 27.38 -16.98 -17.40
N ILE A 104 27.72 -18.27 -17.29
CA ILE A 104 26.87 -19.36 -17.77
C ILE A 104 26.03 -19.87 -16.60
N VAL A 105 24.71 -19.92 -16.78
CA VAL A 105 23.80 -20.42 -15.75
C VAL A 105 23.51 -21.91 -15.96
N SER A 106 24.10 -22.74 -15.11
CA SER A 106 23.88 -24.19 -15.10
C SER A 106 22.51 -24.55 -14.54
N ASN A 107 22.13 -23.95 -13.41
CA ASN A 107 20.85 -24.24 -12.76
C ASN A 107 20.32 -23.03 -11.98
N ILE A 108 19.00 -22.91 -11.89
CA ILE A 108 18.30 -21.99 -11.00
C ILE A 108 17.25 -22.79 -10.25
N THR A 109 17.29 -22.77 -8.94
CA THR A 109 16.26 -23.37 -8.07
C THR A 109 15.66 -22.28 -7.18
N ASN A 110 14.44 -22.48 -6.72
CA ASN A 110 13.78 -21.54 -5.83
C ASN A 110 13.14 -22.26 -4.65
N SER A 111 13.10 -21.59 -3.51
CA SER A 111 12.33 -22.03 -2.35
C SER A 111 10.84 -21.81 -2.55
N ASN A 112 10.03 -22.36 -1.64
CA ASN A 112 8.65 -21.92 -1.48
C ASN A 112 8.63 -20.46 -0.95
N PRO A 113 7.65 -19.62 -1.35
CA PRO A 113 7.50 -18.28 -0.82
C PRO A 113 7.18 -18.28 0.68
N ILE A 114 7.80 -17.39 1.44
CA ILE A 114 7.62 -17.24 2.89
C ILE A 114 7.06 -15.85 3.18
N GLU A 115 5.93 -15.75 3.88
CA GLU A 115 5.36 -14.46 4.31
C GLU A 115 6.27 -13.79 5.35
N ILE A 116 6.69 -12.55 5.08
CA ILE A 116 7.53 -11.76 6.00
C ILE A 116 6.72 -10.83 6.91
N SER A 117 5.48 -10.50 6.55
CA SER A 117 4.63 -9.57 7.33
C SER A 117 4.22 -10.10 8.72
N ARG A 118 4.41 -11.39 9.01
CA ARG A 118 3.95 -12.04 10.25
C ARG A 118 5.06 -12.45 11.22
N THR A 119 6.33 -12.36 10.83
CA THR A 119 7.44 -13.00 11.57
C THR A 119 8.40 -12.03 12.26
N GLN A 120 8.26 -10.71 12.04
CA GLN A 120 9.10 -9.71 12.71
C GLN A 120 8.24 -8.69 13.47
N ASP A 121 8.31 -8.73 14.80
CA ASP A 121 7.58 -7.80 15.70
C ASP A 121 7.87 -6.32 15.44
N LYS A 122 8.94 -6.02 14.69
CA LYS A 122 9.37 -4.65 14.35
C LYS A 122 8.50 -3.95 13.29
N TYR A 123 7.64 -4.68 12.57
CA TYR A 123 6.87 -4.14 11.43
C TYR A 123 5.36 -4.44 11.49
N LYS A 124 4.86 -4.95 12.62
CA LYS A 124 3.46 -5.38 12.82
C LYS A 124 2.42 -4.30 12.52
N ASP A 125 2.76 -3.03 12.75
CA ASP A 125 1.78 -1.93 12.70
C ASP A 125 1.76 -1.16 11.37
N ASN A 126 2.70 -1.40 10.44
CA ASN A 126 2.88 -0.54 9.26
C ASN A 126 2.94 -1.27 7.90
N LEU A 127 2.81 -2.60 7.87
CA LEU A 127 2.77 -3.38 6.63
C LEU A 127 1.36 -3.89 6.36
N GLU A 128 0.60 -3.16 5.54
CA GLU A 128 -0.65 -3.65 4.97
C GLU A 128 -0.36 -4.56 3.77
N GLY A 129 -0.52 -5.88 3.95
CA GLY A 129 -0.45 -6.90 2.88
C GLY A 129 0.61 -8.00 3.10
N PRO A 130 0.38 -9.22 2.58
CA PRO A 130 1.32 -10.34 2.73
C PRO A 130 2.49 -10.16 1.75
N VAL A 131 3.59 -9.54 2.19
CA VAL A 131 4.81 -9.58 1.38
C VAL A 131 5.43 -10.97 1.55
N LYS A 132 5.71 -11.62 0.43
CA LYS A 132 6.35 -12.95 0.38
C LYS A 132 7.78 -12.83 -0.12
N LYS A 133 8.69 -13.48 0.58
CA LYS A 133 10.09 -13.61 0.24
C LYS A 133 10.35 -14.99 -0.36
N THR A 134 11.04 -15.03 -1.49
CA THR A 134 11.45 -16.25 -2.19
C THR A 134 12.96 -16.23 -2.40
N THR A 135 13.64 -17.29 -1.97
CA THR A 135 15.09 -17.45 -2.19
C THR A 135 15.32 -18.19 -3.50
N PHE A 136 16.16 -17.64 -4.37
CA PHE A 136 16.62 -18.25 -5.60
C PHE A 136 18.10 -18.61 -5.47
N ASN A 137 18.44 -19.87 -5.75
CA ASN A 137 19.81 -20.34 -5.77
C ASN A 137 20.23 -20.58 -7.21
N MET A 138 21.32 -19.95 -7.62
CA MET A 138 21.89 -20.06 -8.96
C MET A 138 23.25 -20.75 -8.88
N SER A 139 23.45 -21.71 -9.78
CA SER A 139 24.76 -22.28 -10.06
C SER A 139 25.28 -21.69 -11.37
N LEU A 140 26.42 -21.02 -11.28
CA LEU A 140 27.01 -20.23 -12.35
C LEU A 140 28.42 -20.71 -12.63
N THR A 141 28.88 -20.59 -13.87
CA THR A 141 30.28 -20.86 -14.24
C THR A 141 30.81 -19.69 -15.05
N GLY A 142 32.02 -19.24 -14.75
CA GLY A 142 32.65 -18.12 -15.44
C GLY A 142 33.94 -17.64 -14.76
N SER A 143 34.49 -16.52 -15.24
CA SER A 143 35.63 -15.88 -14.60
C SER A 143 35.21 -15.13 -13.32
N TYR A 144 36.15 -14.92 -12.40
CA TYR A 144 35.90 -14.09 -11.22
C TYR A 144 35.51 -12.65 -11.56
N ASN A 145 36.09 -12.08 -12.62
CA ASN A 145 35.76 -10.72 -13.08
C ASN A 145 34.32 -10.65 -13.61
N SER A 146 33.90 -11.63 -14.41
CA SER A 146 32.50 -11.77 -14.87
C SER A 146 31.53 -11.87 -13.69
N PHE A 147 31.89 -12.65 -12.65
CA PHE A 147 31.08 -12.77 -11.45
C PHE A 147 30.97 -11.44 -10.68
N LYS A 148 32.06 -10.69 -10.55
CA LYS A 148 32.05 -9.36 -9.94
C LYS A 148 31.14 -8.39 -10.72
N SER A 149 31.20 -8.41 -12.05
CA SER A 149 30.31 -7.61 -12.91
C SER A 149 28.85 -8.01 -12.75
N LEU A 150 28.56 -9.31 -12.63
CA LEU A 150 27.22 -9.81 -12.33
C LEU A 150 26.69 -9.27 -11.00
N LEU A 151 27.47 -9.35 -9.92
CA LEU A 151 27.06 -8.82 -8.62
C LEU A 151 26.78 -7.31 -8.69
N SER A 152 27.70 -6.57 -9.33
CA SER A 152 27.51 -5.13 -9.52
C SER A 152 26.26 -4.82 -10.35
N SER A 153 25.97 -5.62 -11.38
CA SER A 153 24.76 -5.48 -12.17
C SER A 153 23.52 -5.76 -11.32
N LEU A 154 23.50 -6.86 -10.56
CA LEU A 154 22.37 -7.22 -9.68
C LEU A 154 22.07 -6.13 -8.64
N GLU A 155 23.10 -5.51 -8.05
CA GLU A 155 22.94 -4.43 -7.07
C GLU A 155 22.44 -3.12 -7.68
N ASN A 156 22.77 -2.87 -8.95
CA ASN A 156 22.37 -1.65 -9.67
C ASN A 156 21.03 -1.79 -10.43
N GLN A 157 20.42 -2.97 -10.45
CA GLN A 157 19.12 -3.16 -11.08
C GLN A 157 18.00 -2.46 -10.30
N ALA A 158 16.91 -2.14 -11.00
CA ALA A 158 15.70 -1.61 -10.37
C ALA A 158 15.00 -2.65 -9.45
N ARG A 159 15.50 -3.89 -9.40
CA ARG A 159 14.92 -4.96 -8.57
C ARG A 159 15.53 -4.98 -7.16
N ILE A 160 14.69 -5.10 -6.13
CA ILE A 160 15.08 -5.34 -4.74
C ILE A 160 15.56 -6.80 -4.65
N VAL A 161 16.87 -6.97 -4.71
CA VAL A 161 17.55 -8.25 -4.58
C VAL A 161 18.40 -8.21 -3.32
N THR A 162 18.32 -9.24 -2.49
CA THR A 162 19.22 -9.38 -1.33
C THR A 162 20.14 -10.57 -1.54
N ILE A 163 21.45 -10.33 -1.64
CA ILE A 163 22.43 -11.42 -1.71
C ILE A 163 22.52 -12.08 -0.34
N LYS A 164 22.23 -13.38 -0.29
CA LYS A 164 22.23 -14.19 0.94
C LYS A 164 23.56 -14.88 1.17
N SER A 165 24.12 -15.47 0.12
CA SER A 165 25.39 -16.18 0.20
C SER A 165 26.03 -16.28 -1.17
N VAL A 166 27.36 -16.33 -1.14
CA VAL A 166 28.22 -16.58 -2.28
C VAL A 166 29.16 -17.72 -1.89
N SER A 167 29.25 -18.73 -2.74
CA SER A 167 30.26 -19.78 -2.64
C SER A 167 31.01 -19.84 -3.96
N ILE A 168 32.34 -19.91 -3.86
CA ILE A 168 33.26 -20.01 -4.99
C ILE A 168 33.94 -21.35 -4.88
N LEU A 169 33.82 -22.17 -5.92
CA LEU A 169 34.36 -23.51 -5.99
C LEU A 169 35.33 -23.60 -7.17
N PRO A 170 36.49 -24.25 -6.98
CA PRO A 170 37.32 -24.61 -8.12
C PRO A 170 36.54 -25.53 -9.04
N MET A 171 36.64 -25.28 -10.35
CA MET A 171 35.86 -26.00 -11.33
C MET A 171 36.24 -27.50 -11.33
N SER A 172 35.24 -28.34 -11.04
CA SER A 172 35.46 -29.79 -10.85
C SER A 172 35.73 -30.56 -12.14
N LYS A 173 35.28 -30.03 -13.29
CA LYS A 173 35.46 -30.62 -14.63
C LYS A 173 36.11 -29.62 -15.58
N ARG A 174 37.43 -29.49 -15.48
CA ARG A 174 38.20 -28.64 -16.38
C ARG A 174 38.44 -29.38 -17.70
N SER A 175 37.87 -28.88 -18.80
CA SER A 175 38.24 -29.31 -20.15
C SER A 175 39.59 -28.68 -20.52
N GLU A 176 40.44 -29.38 -21.28
CA GLU A 176 41.76 -28.87 -21.72
C GLU A 176 41.68 -27.53 -22.47
N ASN A 177 40.52 -27.21 -23.07
CA ASN A 177 40.28 -25.96 -23.81
C ASN A 177 39.69 -24.83 -22.95
N MET A 178 39.52 -25.03 -21.64
CA MET A 178 38.85 -24.07 -20.77
C MET A 178 39.87 -23.17 -20.04
N PRO A 179 39.65 -21.84 -20.00
CA PRO A 179 40.57 -20.93 -19.33
C PRO A 179 40.81 -21.29 -17.85
N SER A 180 42.05 -21.12 -17.38
CA SER A 180 42.46 -21.52 -16.03
C SER A 180 41.84 -20.68 -14.91
N ASP A 181 41.20 -19.58 -15.25
CA ASP A 181 40.56 -18.59 -14.38
C ASP A 181 39.03 -18.79 -14.24
N PHE A 182 38.50 -19.92 -14.73
CA PHE A 182 37.09 -20.26 -14.58
C PHE A 182 36.83 -20.99 -13.25
N PHE A 183 35.74 -20.59 -12.60
CA PHE A 183 35.26 -21.14 -11.34
C PHE A 183 33.77 -21.47 -11.44
N ASP A 184 33.34 -22.38 -10.58
CA ASP A 184 31.92 -22.63 -10.32
C ASP A 184 31.48 -21.76 -9.13
N PHE A 185 30.39 -21.05 -9.27
CA PHE A 185 29.83 -20.17 -8.25
C PHE A 185 28.44 -20.65 -7.86
N ASN A 186 28.13 -20.63 -6.58
CA ASN A 186 26.76 -20.74 -6.09
C ASN A 186 26.36 -19.41 -5.44
N LEU A 187 25.32 -18.79 -5.99
CA LEU A 187 24.80 -17.50 -5.55
C LEU A 187 23.35 -17.67 -5.08
N SER A 188 23.08 -17.31 -3.83
CA SER A 188 21.73 -17.31 -3.27
C SER A 188 21.23 -15.87 -3.14
N VAL A 189 20.06 -15.58 -3.70
CA VAL A 189 19.45 -14.25 -3.68
C VAL A 189 18.00 -14.32 -3.24
N ASP A 190 17.57 -13.38 -2.41
CA ASP A 190 16.15 -13.20 -2.06
C ASP A 190 15.51 -12.16 -2.98
N LEU A 191 14.32 -12.50 -3.48
CA LEU A 191 13.42 -11.57 -4.16
C LEU A 191 12.06 -11.55 -3.47
N TYR A 192 11.33 -10.46 -3.65
CA TYR A 192 10.09 -10.17 -2.93
C TYR A 192 8.90 -10.08 -3.88
N SER A 193 7.73 -10.49 -3.39
CA SER A 193 6.46 -10.54 -4.13
C SER A 193 5.28 -10.28 -3.17
N TYR A 194 4.07 -10.10 -3.70
CA TYR A 194 2.84 -10.07 -2.91
C TYR A 194 2.23 -11.48 -2.75
#